data_AF-A0A6C0JJC1-F1
#
_entry.id   AF-A0A6C0JJC1-F1
#
_cell.length_a   1.000
_cell.length_b   1.000
_cell.length_c   1.000
_cell.angle_alpha   90.00
_cell.angle_beta   90.00
_cell.angle_gamma   90.00
#
_symmetry.space_group_name_H-M   'P 1'
#
loop_
_entity.id
_entity.type
_entity.pdbx_description
1 polymer ?
#
loop_
_entity_poly.entity_id
_entity_poly.type
_entity_poly.pdbx_seq_one_letter_code
_entity_poly.pdbx_strand_id
1 'polypeptide(L)'
;MSDKISFICIDKRYTDPKTNQVFIVLENQNRVVMPPNVHSVPALLLIKQNYKMLMGDDILKHYHPQMKELNEKATNFNGEPMAFPIMSSSGGTNIISEQFTMYNMSPEELSAKGKGGNRQLYNYVSAQDDIKFIETPADTYRPDKLSGSVTIDTLQQQRMDEVSQIVPKQRFI
;
A
#
# COMPACT_ATOMS: atom_id res chain seq x y z
N MET A 1 19.79 -15.59 13.28
CA MET A 1 19.87 -16.85 14.06
C MET A 1 21.17 -17.61 13.76
N SER A 2 21.66 -17.54 12.52
CA SER A 2 22.94 -18.09 12.05
C SER A 2 24.13 -17.82 12.99
N ASP A 3 24.28 -16.60 13.49
CA ASP A 3 25.51 -16.22 14.21
C ASP A 3 25.61 -16.80 15.63
N LYS A 4 24.54 -17.45 16.12
CA LYS A 4 24.47 -18.00 17.48
C LYS A 4 24.64 -19.52 17.53
N ILE A 5 24.66 -20.20 16.38
CA ILE A 5 24.70 -21.66 16.30
C ILE A 5 25.93 -22.08 15.51
N SER A 6 26.74 -22.95 16.10
CA SER A 6 27.88 -23.57 15.43
C SER A 6 27.50 -24.95 14.94
N PHE A 7 27.80 -25.25 13.68
CA PHE A 7 27.53 -26.55 13.06
C PHE A 7 28.84 -27.32 12.91
N ILE A 8 28.85 -28.56 13.40
CA ILE A 8 30.00 -29.44 13.34
C ILE A 8 29.54 -30.77 12.74
N CYS A 9 30.14 -31.16 11.62
CA CYS A 9 29.92 -32.49 11.02
C CYS A 9 30.74 -33.53 11.78
N ILE A 10 30.10 -34.64 12.19
CA ILE A 10 30.74 -35.70 13.01
C ILE A 10 31.04 -36.99 12.22
N ASP A 11 30.96 -36.93 10.88
CA ASP A 11 31.24 -38.07 10.02
C ASP A 11 32.70 -38.50 10.09
N LYS A 12 33.61 -37.51 10.11
CA LYS A 12 35.05 -37.73 10.27
C LYS A 12 35.40 -37.81 11.76
N ARG A 13 35.15 -38.97 12.36
CA ARG A 13 35.52 -39.27 13.74
C ARG A 13 36.58 -40.36 13.82
N TYR A 14 37.52 -40.21 14.76
CA TYR A 14 38.59 -41.16 15.03
C TYR A 14 38.64 -41.45 16.53
N THR A 15 38.69 -42.72 16.88
CA THR A 15 38.83 -43.18 18.26
C THR A 15 40.31 -43.28 18.59
N ASP A 16 40.79 -42.54 19.58
CA ASP A 16 42.19 -42.63 19.99
C ASP A 16 42.41 -43.90 20.83
N PRO A 17 43.29 -44.83 20.41
CA PRO A 17 43.49 -46.10 21.09
C PRO A 17 44.12 -45.96 22.50
N LYS A 18 44.70 -44.79 22.82
CA LYS A 18 45.31 -44.55 24.13
C LYS A 18 44.30 -44.10 25.19
N THR A 19 43.32 -43.30 24.77
CA THR A 19 42.35 -42.66 25.68
C THR A 19 40.94 -43.23 25.55
N ASN A 20 40.68 -44.04 24.51
CA ASN A 20 39.35 -44.51 24.11
C ASN A 20 38.33 -43.39 23.91
N GLN A 21 38.80 -42.15 23.72
CA GLN A 21 37.94 -41.00 23.43
C GLN A 21 37.77 -40.86 21.92
N VAL A 22 36.56 -40.45 21.50
CA VAL A 22 36.23 -40.19 20.11
C VAL A 22 36.54 -38.72 19.81
N PHE A 23 37.38 -38.47 18.81
CA PHE A 23 37.73 -37.15 18.32
C PHE A 23 37.07 -36.89 16.97
N ILE A 24 36.52 -35.70 16.78
CA ILE A 24 35.98 -35.21 15.51
C ILE A 24 37.06 -34.37 14.82
N VAL A 25 37.34 -34.69 13.56
CA VAL A 25 38.30 -33.94 12.73
C VAL A 25 37.52 -32.86 11.96
N LEU A 26 37.79 -31.61 12.32
CA LEU A 26 37.25 -30.44 11.64
C LEU A 26 37.93 -30.23 10.28
N GLU A 27 37.30 -29.46 9.39
CA GLU A 27 37.86 -29.18 8.04
C GLU A 27 39.21 -28.47 8.07
N ASN A 28 39.45 -27.67 9.11
CA ASN A 28 40.73 -27.00 9.37
C ASN A 28 41.80 -27.92 9.98
N GLN A 29 41.59 -29.25 9.98
CA GLN A 29 42.46 -30.27 10.57
C GLN A 29 42.57 -30.23 12.11
N ASN A 30 41.85 -29.32 12.77
CA ASN A 30 41.78 -29.31 14.23
C ASN A 30 40.91 -30.45 14.74
N ARG A 31 41.19 -30.91 15.96
CA ARG A 31 40.50 -32.03 16.59
C ARG A 31 39.67 -31.53 17.75
N VAL A 32 38.41 -31.93 17.81
CA VAL A 32 37.48 -31.63 18.92
C VAL A 32 37.05 -32.93 19.58
N VAL A 33 36.99 -32.95 20.91
CA VAL A 33 36.51 -34.12 21.66
C VAL A 33 35.00 -34.24 21.49
N MET A 34 34.53 -35.42 21.08
CA MET A 34 33.12 -35.75 21.03
C MET A 34 32.62 -36.10 22.45
N PRO A 35 31.50 -35.50 22.91
CA PRO A 35 30.91 -35.90 24.17
C PRO A 35 30.44 -37.37 24.12
N PRO A 36 30.70 -38.19 25.17
CA PRO A 36 30.36 -39.61 25.16
C PRO A 36 28.85 -39.89 25.17
N ASN A 37 28.03 -38.89 25.53
CA ASN A 37 26.58 -39.01 25.62
C ASN A 37 25.86 -38.86 24.27
N VAL A 38 26.60 -38.62 23.17
CA VAL A 38 26.01 -38.50 21.83
C VAL A 38 25.78 -39.89 21.24
N HIS A 39 24.52 -40.32 21.19
CA HIS A 39 24.13 -41.61 20.60
C HIS A 39 23.56 -41.50 19.18
N SER A 40 22.87 -40.39 18.89
CA SER A 40 22.16 -40.17 17.63
C SER A 40 22.31 -38.74 17.13
N VAL A 41 22.18 -38.55 15.82
CA VAL A 41 22.18 -37.25 15.13
C VAL A 41 20.75 -37.04 14.58
N PRO A 42 20.18 -35.82 14.62
CA PRO A 42 20.76 -34.54 15.05
C PRO A 42 20.84 -34.37 16.57
N ALA A 43 21.93 -33.76 17.04
CA ALA A 43 22.16 -33.44 18.45
C ALA A 43 22.60 -31.97 18.62
N LEU A 44 22.13 -31.33 19.68
CA LEU A 44 22.46 -29.96 20.05
C LEU A 44 23.05 -29.92 21.46
N LEU A 45 24.22 -29.31 21.59
CA LEU A 45 24.88 -29.10 22.89
C LEU A 45 24.69 -27.65 23.36
N LEU A 46 24.01 -27.49 24.49
CA LEU A 46 23.73 -26.19 25.10
C LEU A 46 24.79 -25.84 26.15
N ILE A 47 25.86 -25.17 25.72
CA ILE A 47 26.99 -24.79 26.58
C ILE A 47 26.53 -23.90 27.75
N LYS A 48 25.59 -22.99 27.50
CA LYS A 48 25.06 -22.05 28.52
C LYS A 48 24.09 -22.70 29.52
N GLN A 49 23.57 -23.89 29.24
CA GLN A 49 22.62 -24.60 30.09
C GLN A 49 23.27 -25.85 30.68
N ASN A 50 24.38 -25.67 31.42
CA ASN A 50 25.10 -26.75 32.09
C ASN A 50 25.48 -27.92 31.17
N TYR A 51 25.92 -27.63 29.94
CA TYR A 51 26.28 -28.65 28.94
C TYR A 51 25.14 -29.66 28.67
N LYS A 52 23.88 -29.22 28.79
CA LYS A 52 22.73 -30.04 28.46
C LYS A 52 22.76 -30.43 26.98
N MET A 53 22.54 -31.71 26.71
CA MET A 53 22.42 -32.26 25.37
C MET A 53 20.95 -32.47 25.02
N LEU A 54 20.52 -31.97 23.87
CA LEU A 54 19.21 -32.23 23.28
C LEU A 54 19.40 -33.06 22.02
N MET A 55 18.51 -34.01 21.77
CA MET A 55 18.58 -34.91 20.61
C MET A 55 17.24 -34.96 19.88
N GLY A 56 17.29 -35.12 18.56
CA GLY A 56 16.10 -35.30 17.72
C GLY A 56 15.03 -34.23 17.94
N ASP A 57 13.80 -34.66 18.23
CA ASP A 57 12.62 -33.81 18.37
C ASP A 57 12.68 -32.83 19.54
N ASP A 58 13.50 -33.10 20.56
CA ASP A 58 13.63 -32.19 21.70
C ASP A 58 14.33 -30.88 21.31
N ILE A 59 15.12 -30.91 20.24
CA ILE A 59 15.70 -29.71 19.64
C ILE A 59 14.58 -28.81 19.09
N LEU A 60 13.63 -29.39 18.38
CA LEU A 60 12.47 -28.66 17.84
C LEU A 60 11.63 -28.06 18.96
N LYS A 61 11.36 -28.82 20.03
CA LYS A 61 10.63 -28.31 21.21
C LYS A 61 11.32 -27.13 21.87
N HIS A 62 12.65 -27.16 21.97
CA HIS A 62 13.43 -26.05 22.54
C HIS A 62 13.32 -24.76 21.71
N TYR A 63 13.29 -24.87 20.38
CA TYR A 63 13.17 -23.69 19.50
C TYR A 63 11.73 -23.27 19.18
N HIS A 64 10.74 -24.12 19.44
CA HIS A 64 9.32 -23.83 19.24
C HIS A 64 8.86 -22.45 19.77
N PRO A 65 9.20 -22.02 21.01
CA PRO A 65 8.78 -20.71 21.49
C PRO A 65 9.38 -19.55 20.67
N GLN A 66 10.64 -19.66 20.26
CA GLN A 66 11.30 -18.64 19.44
C GLN A 66 10.71 -18.58 18.02
N MET A 67 10.36 -19.74 17.45
CA MET A 67 9.69 -19.80 16.15
C MET A 67 8.30 -19.18 16.21
N LYS A 68 7.55 -19.43 17.29
CA LYS A 68 6.23 -18.83 17.52
C LYS A 68 6.33 -17.31 17.61
N GLU A 69 7.25 -16.78 18.40
CA GLU A 69 7.47 -15.33 18.53
C GLU A 69 7.85 -14.68 17.18
N LEU A 70 8.73 -15.32 16.40
CA LEU A 70 9.09 -14.84 15.07
C LEU A 70 7.89 -14.84 14.11
N ASN A 71 7.07 -15.88 14.15
CA ASN A 71 5.86 -15.96 13.32
C ASN A 71 4.81 -14.92 13.76
N GLU A 72 4.59 -14.72 15.05
CA GLU A 72 3.69 -13.69 15.56
C GLU A 72 4.15 -12.30 15.13
N LYS A 73 5.45 -12.02 15.23
CA LYS A 73 6.01 -10.75 14.76
C LYS A 73 5.88 -10.58 13.24
N ALA A 74 6.12 -11.63 12.46
CA ALA A 74 6.00 -11.60 11.01
C ALA A 74 4.54 -11.42 10.55
N THR A 75 3.57 -11.92 11.32
CA THR A 75 2.13 -11.85 11.02
C THR A 75 1.43 -10.65 11.67
N ASN A 76 2.18 -9.73 12.29
CA ASN A 76 1.61 -8.63 13.09
C ASN A 76 0.58 -9.12 14.13
N PHE A 77 0.83 -10.28 14.76
CA PHE A 77 -0.03 -10.92 15.74
C PHE A 77 -1.41 -11.36 15.21
N ASN A 78 -1.60 -11.43 13.89
CA ASN A 78 -2.84 -11.93 13.28
C ASN A 78 -2.91 -13.47 13.21
N GLY A 79 -1.89 -14.18 13.71
CA GLY A 79 -1.87 -15.64 13.79
C GLY A 79 -1.60 -16.36 12.46
N GLU A 80 -1.97 -15.74 11.33
CA GLU A 80 -1.78 -16.27 9.98
C GLU A 80 -1.17 -15.19 9.05
N PRO A 81 -0.37 -15.58 8.04
CA PRO A 81 0.18 -14.64 7.07
C PRO A 81 -0.94 -14.03 6.21
N MET A 82 -1.10 -12.71 6.29
CA MET A 82 -2.02 -12.00 5.41
C MET A 82 -1.46 -11.98 3.97
N ALA A 83 -2.36 -12.01 2.99
CA ALA A 83 -1.98 -11.93 1.58
C ALA A 83 -1.20 -10.63 1.32
N PHE A 84 -0.04 -10.74 0.68
CA PHE A 84 0.73 -9.59 0.21
C PHE A 84 0.03 -9.03 -1.04
N PRO A 85 -0.42 -7.76 -1.05
CA PRO A 85 -1.05 -7.19 -2.23
C PRO A 85 0.00 -7.05 -3.35
N ILE A 86 -0.23 -7.72 -4.48
CA ILE A 86 0.65 -7.69 -5.67
C ILE A 86 0.77 -6.28 -6.28
N MET A 87 -0.15 -5.36 -5.95
CA MET A 87 -0.11 -3.98 -6.40
C MET A 87 -0.55 -3.07 -5.25
N SER A 88 0.33 -2.16 -4.80
CA SER A 88 -0.07 -1.07 -3.92
C SER A 88 -0.91 -0.06 -4.70
N SER A 89 -2.17 -0.39 -4.94
CA SER A 89 -3.17 0.61 -5.28
C SER A 89 -3.63 1.28 -3.99
N SER A 90 -3.91 2.58 -4.01
CA SER A 90 -4.51 3.30 -2.87
C SER A 90 -5.97 2.88 -2.58
N GLY A 91 -6.37 1.67 -2.98
CA GLY A 91 -7.75 1.17 -2.94
C GLY A 91 -7.88 -0.36 -2.94
N GLY A 92 -6.80 -1.11 -2.69
CA GLY A 92 -6.84 -2.58 -2.67
C GLY A 92 -7.00 -3.23 -4.06
N THR A 93 -6.72 -4.52 -4.13
CA THR A 93 -6.83 -5.34 -5.34
C THR A 93 -8.28 -5.30 -5.84
N ASN A 94 -8.51 -4.76 -7.04
CA ASN A 94 -9.84 -4.55 -7.63
C ASN A 94 -10.56 -5.84 -8.09
N ILE A 95 -10.17 -6.99 -7.52
CA ILE A 95 -10.74 -8.30 -7.77
C ILE A 95 -11.47 -8.68 -6.50
N ILE A 96 -12.70 -8.18 -6.36
CA ILE A 96 -13.64 -8.60 -5.33
C ILE A 96 -14.33 -9.88 -5.80
N SER A 97 -14.25 -10.95 -5.00
CA SER A 97 -15.01 -12.18 -5.27
C SER A 97 -16.50 -11.85 -5.30
N GLU A 98 -17.17 -12.35 -6.34
CA GLU A 98 -18.55 -12.07 -6.72
C GLU A 98 -19.59 -12.46 -5.65
N GLN A 99 -19.76 -11.59 -4.65
CA GLN A 99 -20.99 -11.48 -3.86
C GLN A 99 -21.72 -10.14 -4.12
N PHE A 100 -21.08 -9.24 -4.88
CA PHE A 100 -21.62 -7.93 -5.29
C PHE A 100 -21.84 -7.81 -6.81
N THR A 101 -21.81 -8.93 -7.55
CA THR A 101 -22.21 -8.94 -8.96
C THR A 101 -23.67 -8.53 -9.05
N MET A 102 -23.94 -7.39 -9.71
CA MET A 102 -25.30 -6.91 -9.94
C MET A 102 -25.98 -7.86 -10.93
N TYR A 103 -26.76 -8.82 -10.41
CA TYR A 103 -27.47 -9.85 -11.19
C TYR A 103 -28.46 -9.31 -12.24
N ASN A 104 -28.72 -8.00 -12.27
CA ASN A 104 -29.62 -7.35 -13.22
C ASN A 104 -28.90 -6.70 -14.42
N MET A 105 -27.65 -7.06 -14.69
CA MET A 105 -26.89 -6.50 -15.82
C MET A 105 -27.13 -7.32 -17.09
N SER A 106 -27.42 -6.63 -18.21
CA SER A 106 -27.55 -7.31 -19.50
C SER A 106 -26.15 -7.71 -20.04
N PRO A 107 -26.04 -8.73 -20.91
CA PRO A 107 -24.76 -9.14 -21.51
C PRO A 107 -24.03 -8.01 -22.26
N GLU A 108 -24.79 -7.04 -22.77
CA GLU A 108 -24.27 -5.88 -23.49
C GLU A 108 -23.62 -4.86 -22.55
N GLU A 109 -24.12 -4.73 -21.33
CA GLU A 109 -23.53 -3.89 -20.28
C GLU A 109 -22.29 -4.52 -19.62
N LEU A 110 -22.20 -5.86 -19.60
CA LEU A 110 -21.03 -6.63 -19.17
C LEU A 110 -19.91 -6.69 -20.22
N SER A 111 -20.18 -6.25 -21.45
CA SER A 111 -19.18 -6.22 -22.53
C SER A 111 -18.07 -5.21 -22.23
N ALA A 112 -16.88 -5.44 -22.81
CA ALA A 112 -15.73 -4.51 -22.68
C ALA A 112 -16.02 -3.10 -23.23
N LYS A 113 -17.09 -2.94 -24.03
CA LYS A 113 -17.59 -1.65 -24.54
C LYS A 113 -18.81 -1.12 -23.78
N GLY A 114 -19.29 -1.86 -22.77
CA GLY A 114 -20.47 -1.55 -21.99
C GLY A 114 -20.21 -0.48 -20.92
N LYS A 115 -21.28 0.12 -20.40
CA LYS A 115 -21.23 1.18 -19.38
C LYS A 115 -21.37 0.65 -17.94
N GLY A 116 -21.26 -0.67 -17.72
CA GLY A 116 -21.48 -1.32 -16.42
C GLY A 116 -20.60 -0.80 -15.28
N GLY A 117 -19.39 -0.32 -15.59
CA GLY A 117 -18.48 0.28 -14.61
C GLY A 117 -18.96 1.59 -13.97
N ASN A 118 -19.85 2.33 -14.64
CA ASN A 118 -20.35 3.63 -14.16
C ASN A 118 -21.49 3.51 -13.13
N ARG A 119 -22.04 2.30 -12.92
CA ARG A 119 -23.11 2.08 -11.94
C ARG A 119 -22.62 2.03 -10.49
N GLN A 120 -21.31 1.89 -10.25
CA GLN A 120 -20.77 1.73 -8.90
C GLN A 120 -20.55 3.04 -8.13
N LEU A 121 -20.91 4.20 -8.67
CA LEU A 121 -20.75 5.47 -7.98
C LEU A 121 -22.08 6.20 -7.92
N TYR A 122 -22.54 6.41 -6.68
CA TYR A 122 -23.65 7.27 -6.29
C TYR A 122 -24.10 8.27 -7.37
N ASN A 123 -25.27 8.01 -7.96
CA ASN A 123 -26.10 8.95 -8.73
C ASN A 123 -25.35 9.98 -9.61
N TYR A 124 -24.48 9.53 -10.50
CA TYR A 124 -23.96 10.39 -11.58
C TYR A 124 -24.82 10.21 -12.83
N VAL A 125 -25.45 11.30 -13.26
CA VAL A 125 -26.21 11.39 -14.51
C VAL A 125 -25.22 11.54 -15.67
N SER A 126 -25.45 10.85 -16.80
CA SER A 126 -24.57 10.94 -17.97
C SER A 126 -24.61 12.34 -18.58
N ALA A 127 -23.45 12.88 -18.98
CA ALA A 127 -23.35 14.16 -19.69
C ALA A 127 -24.05 14.18 -21.07
N GLN A 128 -24.47 13.02 -21.58
CA GLN A 128 -25.19 12.87 -22.85
C GLN A 128 -26.70 12.68 -22.67
N ASP A 129 -27.20 12.51 -21.45
CA ASP A 129 -28.65 12.46 -21.22
C ASP A 129 -29.17 13.89 -21.11
N ASP A 130 -30.05 14.23 -22.05
CA ASP A 130 -30.68 15.54 -22.18
C ASP A 130 -31.22 16.04 -20.84
N ILE A 131 -30.60 17.14 -20.41
CA ILE A 131 -31.04 18.16 -19.46
C ILE A 131 -32.47 17.92 -18.97
N LYS A 132 -32.62 17.29 -17.79
CA LYS A 132 -33.88 17.36 -17.05
C LYS A 132 -34.09 18.83 -16.66
N PHE A 133 -34.86 19.54 -17.47
CA PHE A 133 -35.19 20.94 -17.23
C PHE A 133 -36.03 21.02 -15.97
N ILE A 134 -35.44 21.51 -14.89
CA ILE A 134 -36.15 21.87 -13.67
C ILE A 134 -36.89 23.18 -13.95
N GLU A 135 -38.22 23.18 -13.80
CA GLU A 135 -39.02 24.39 -13.96
C GLU A 135 -38.67 25.40 -12.85
N THR A 136 -37.82 26.37 -13.21
CA THR A 136 -37.60 27.54 -12.35
C THR A 136 -38.65 28.61 -12.66
N PRO A 137 -39.15 29.33 -11.64
CA PRO A 137 -40.03 30.46 -11.85
C PRO A 137 -39.37 31.52 -12.75
N ALA A 138 -40.16 32.29 -13.50
CA ALA A 138 -39.66 33.24 -14.49
C ALA A 138 -38.75 34.30 -13.84
N ASP A 139 -37.50 34.38 -14.34
CA ASP A 139 -36.52 35.37 -13.89
C ASP A 139 -37.01 36.79 -14.19
N THR A 140 -37.49 37.48 -13.16
CA THR A 140 -37.97 38.88 -13.25
C THR A 140 -36.86 39.87 -12.90
N TYR A 141 -35.60 39.44 -12.95
CA TYR A 141 -34.45 40.23 -12.53
C TYR A 141 -34.23 41.44 -13.46
N ARG A 142 -34.24 42.64 -12.86
CA ARG A 142 -33.80 43.88 -13.52
C ARG A 142 -32.49 44.34 -12.86
N PRO A 143 -31.36 44.40 -13.59
CA PRO A 143 -30.08 44.81 -13.02
C PRO A 143 -30.11 46.29 -12.62
N ASP A 144 -29.78 46.57 -11.36
CA ASP A 144 -29.82 47.89 -10.72
C ASP A 144 -28.67 48.84 -11.15
N LYS A 145 -27.98 48.53 -12.26
CA LYS A 145 -26.71 49.18 -12.65
C LYS A 145 -26.80 50.07 -13.89
N LEU A 146 -27.99 50.24 -14.45
CA LEU A 146 -28.27 51.23 -15.47
C LEU A 146 -29.52 51.98 -15.04
N SER A 147 -29.34 53.09 -14.32
CA SER A 147 -30.34 54.14 -14.39
C SER A 147 -30.46 54.49 -15.88
N GLY A 148 -31.59 54.20 -16.50
CA GLY A 148 -31.83 54.41 -17.94
C GLY A 148 -31.79 55.88 -18.39
N SER A 149 -31.19 56.77 -17.60
CA SER A 149 -31.11 58.20 -17.82
C SER A 149 -29.76 58.67 -18.38
N VAL A 150 -28.71 57.83 -18.38
CA VAL A 150 -27.39 58.25 -18.86
C VAL A 150 -26.90 57.32 -19.96
N THR A 151 -27.18 57.67 -21.21
CA THR A 151 -26.65 56.98 -22.40
C THR A 151 -25.26 57.51 -22.75
N ILE A 152 -24.49 56.73 -23.51
CA ILE A 152 -23.15 57.15 -23.98
C ILE A 152 -23.21 58.47 -24.76
N ASP A 153 -24.31 58.71 -25.50
CA ASP A 153 -24.52 59.93 -26.27
C ASP A 153 -24.61 61.18 -25.38
N THR A 154 -25.29 61.08 -24.22
CA THR A 154 -25.39 62.22 -23.29
C THR A 154 -24.03 62.56 -22.68
N LEU A 155 -23.23 61.55 -22.37
CA LEU A 155 -21.86 61.72 -21.86
C LEU A 155 -20.91 62.31 -22.91
N GLN A 156 -21.06 61.94 -24.19
CA GLN A 156 -20.26 62.52 -25.27
C GLN A 156 -20.58 64.00 -25.47
N GLN A 157 -21.86 64.36 -25.44
CA GLN A 157 -22.29 65.74 -25.61
C GLN A 157 -21.83 66.63 -24.45
N GLN A 158 -21.95 66.16 -23.21
CA GLN A 158 -21.37 66.85 -22.04
C GLN A 158 -19.87 67.11 -22.21
N ARG A 159 -19.10 66.13 -22.69
CA ARG A 159 -17.67 66.28 -22.88
C ARG A 159 -17.32 67.30 -23.98
N MET A 160 -18.11 67.37 -25.04
CA MET A 160 -17.93 68.35 -26.11
C MET A 160 -18.19 69.78 -25.61
N ASP A 161 -19.23 69.97 -24.79
CA ASP A 161 -19.57 71.26 -24.20
C ASP A 161 -18.46 71.75 -23.25
N GLU A 162 -17.92 70.88 -22.40
CA GLU A 162 -16.82 71.20 -21.48
C GLU A 162 -15.52 71.58 -22.22
N VAL A 163 -15.14 70.85 -23.28
CA VAL A 163 -13.92 71.13 -24.05
C VAL A 163 -14.01 72.49 -24.76
N SER A 164 -15.20 72.88 -25.22
CA SER A 164 -15.41 74.17 -25.88
C SER A 164 -15.19 75.38 -24.95
N GLN A 165 -15.41 75.22 -23.64
CA GLN A 165 -15.22 76.29 -22.67
C GLN A 165 -13.75 76.50 -22.26
N ILE A 166 -12.89 75.50 -22.48
CA ILE A 166 -11.51 75.50 -21.98
C ILE A 166 -10.49 76.03 -23.02
N VAL A 167 -10.83 76.06 -24.31
CA VAL A 167 -9.90 76.45 -25.38
C VAL A 167 -10.21 77.85 -25.93
N PRO A 168 -9.33 78.86 -25.75
CA PRO A 168 -9.54 80.17 -26.36
C PRO A 168 -9.30 80.14 -27.89
N LYS A 169 -10.19 80.79 -28.65
CA LYS A 169 -10.11 80.95 -30.12
C LYS A 169 -8.74 81.53 -30.55
N GLN A 170 -7.90 80.73 -31.20
CA GLN A 170 -6.71 81.24 -31.87
C GLN A 170 -7.11 82.03 -33.12
N ARG A 171 -6.67 83.30 -33.19
CA ARG A 171 -6.76 84.14 -34.39
C ARG A 171 -5.72 83.66 -35.41
N PHE A 172 -6.18 83.29 -36.60
CA PHE A 172 -5.30 83.09 -37.75
C PHE A 172 -4.93 84.45 -38.34
N ILE A 173 -3.65 84.58 -38.74
CA ILE A 173 -3.06 85.74 -39.42
C ILE A 173 -3.80 86.00 -40.73
#